data_AF-R5IJX1-F1
#
_entry.id   AF-R5IJX1-F1
#
_cell.length_a   1.000
_cell.length_b   1.000
_cell.length_c   1.000
_cell.angle_alpha   90.00
_cell.angle_beta   90.00
_cell.angle_gamma   90.00
#
_symmetry.space_group_name_H-M   'P 1'
#
loop_
_entity.id
_entity.type
_entity.pdbx_description
1 polymer ?
#
loop_
_entity_poly.entity_id
_entity_poly.type
_entity_poly.pdbx_seq_one_letter_code
_entity_poly.pdbx_strand_id
1 'polypeptide(L)'
;MNTDTAKVDVVLGLQWGDEGKGKIVDVLAQKYNIIARFQGGPNAGHSIQHGGKSFVLHSVPSGIFREGTDNLIGGGVVLDPIIFRQECEDLEKLGVPVRERIRISKKAHLITPTHRIIDAASEASKGKSKIGSTLKGIGPTYMDKTGRNGLRVGDILAPDFQDRFEALKKKHIAFLKQFDYTYDPDTNVKEWMEAAEYLRSFDLVDGEYYINGCLSHGDSVLAEGAQGSMLDVDFGSYPFVTSSTTICSGACLGLGVAPSAIGNVYGIFKAYCTRVGSGPFPTELFDETGEELRRQGHEFGATTGRPRRTGWRPPPPHRLAGHGSPQVRRDAQRSHRTDHDEGRRDGHIRHHQDSHRIHRGRQAPGHRTLRHLCRSNSRVSGVQRMETASLRHPRREGPSR
;
A
#
# COMPACT_ATOMS: atom_id res chain seq x y z
N MET A 1 -24.44 19.00 10.34
CA MET A 1 -23.84 17.72 9.91
C MET A 1 -22.65 17.47 10.83
N ASN A 2 -22.64 16.33 11.51
CA ASN A 2 -21.57 15.98 12.46
C ASN A 2 -20.23 15.94 11.71
N THR A 3 -19.24 16.72 12.14
CA THR A 3 -17.98 16.91 11.41
C THR A 3 -16.92 15.86 11.72
N ASP A 4 -17.17 14.97 12.69
CA ASP A 4 -16.24 13.95 13.13
C ASP A 4 -16.63 12.58 12.59
N THR A 5 -16.65 12.43 11.26
CA THR A 5 -16.65 11.09 10.66
C THR A 5 -15.29 10.45 10.89
N ALA A 6 -15.29 9.18 11.30
CA ALA A 6 -14.04 8.45 11.47
C ALA A 6 -13.24 8.44 10.16
N LYS A 7 -11.92 8.32 10.30
CA LYS A 7 -10.97 8.35 9.19
C LYS A 7 -10.42 6.96 8.91
N VAL A 8 -9.96 6.78 7.68
CA VAL A 8 -9.18 5.61 7.26
C VAL A 8 -7.71 5.95 7.38
N ASP A 9 -7.03 5.33 8.33
CA ASP A 9 -5.58 5.39 8.39
C ASP A 9 -4.99 4.37 7.41
N VAL A 10 -3.81 4.64 6.85
CA VAL A 10 -3.21 3.81 5.79
C VAL A 10 -1.79 3.41 6.15
N VAL A 11 -1.44 2.14 5.95
CA VAL A 11 -0.06 1.63 6.09
C VAL A 11 0.49 1.24 4.73
N LEU A 12 1.63 1.82 4.34
CA LEU A 12 2.25 1.64 3.02
C LEU A 12 3.74 1.29 3.14
N GLY A 13 4.26 0.58 2.15
CA GLY A 13 5.70 0.36 2.00
C GLY A 13 6.31 1.51 1.20
N LEU A 14 7.43 2.06 1.65
CA LEU A 14 8.10 3.18 0.97
C LEU A 14 9.21 2.76 -0.01
N GLN A 15 9.46 1.45 -0.17
CA GLN A 15 10.54 0.92 -1.00
C GLN A 15 9.98 -0.08 -2.03
N TRP A 16 10.74 -1.13 -2.38
CA TRP A 16 10.35 -2.18 -3.33
C TRP A 16 9.68 -3.38 -2.66
N GLY A 17 8.98 -3.16 -1.54
CA GLY A 17 8.30 -4.21 -0.79
C GLY A 17 9.15 -4.81 0.33
N ASP A 18 8.54 -5.72 1.08
CA ASP A 18 9.17 -6.49 2.16
C ASP A 18 9.75 -5.66 3.32
N GLU A 19 9.19 -4.47 3.56
CA GLU A 19 9.63 -3.56 4.64
C GLU A 19 9.16 -4.02 6.03
N GLY A 20 8.43 -5.14 6.13
CA GLY A 20 7.89 -5.64 7.39
C GLY A 20 6.53 -5.05 7.78
N LYS A 21 5.75 -4.59 6.80
CA LYS A 21 4.40 -4.02 7.01
C LYS A 21 3.52 -4.89 7.90
N GLY A 22 3.46 -6.20 7.65
CA GLY A 22 2.62 -7.13 8.43
C GLY A 22 2.85 -7.03 9.93
N LYS A 23 4.10 -6.90 10.39
CA LYS A 23 4.42 -6.74 11.82
C LYS A 23 3.93 -5.41 12.38
N ILE A 24 4.05 -4.32 11.61
CA ILE A 24 3.59 -3.00 12.04
C ILE A 24 2.07 -2.94 12.02
N VAL A 25 1.42 -3.50 10.99
CA VAL A 25 -0.03 -3.63 10.92
C VAL A 25 -0.53 -4.45 12.09
N ASP A 26 0.12 -5.57 12.43
CA ASP A 26 -0.20 -6.32 13.64
C ASP A 26 -0.11 -5.39 14.87
N VAL A 27 1.01 -4.73 15.17
CA VAL A 27 1.06 -3.81 16.33
C VAL A 27 -0.04 -2.73 16.32
N LEU A 28 -0.29 -2.10 15.16
CA LEU A 28 -1.26 -1.01 15.03
C LEU A 28 -2.72 -1.47 15.10
N ALA A 29 -3.03 -2.63 14.55
CA ALA A 29 -4.41 -3.10 14.37
C ALA A 29 -5.15 -3.33 15.71
N GLN A 30 -4.50 -3.24 16.87
CA GLN A 30 -5.15 -3.32 18.19
C GLN A 30 -6.06 -2.11 18.45
N LYS A 31 -5.84 -1.03 17.70
CA LYS A 31 -6.55 0.24 17.84
C LYS A 31 -7.67 0.41 16.82
N TYR A 32 -7.88 -0.57 15.94
CA TYR A 32 -8.78 -0.46 14.80
C TYR A 32 -9.85 -1.53 14.84
N ASN A 33 -11.09 -1.13 14.55
CA ASN A 33 -12.23 -2.05 14.44
C ASN A 33 -12.15 -2.87 13.15
N ILE A 34 -11.59 -2.28 12.08
CA ILE A 34 -11.56 -2.90 10.75
C ILE A 34 -10.15 -2.81 10.15
N ILE A 35 -9.63 -3.93 9.67
CA ILE A 35 -8.41 -4.01 8.86
C ILE A 35 -8.79 -4.36 7.43
N ALA A 36 -8.44 -3.48 6.48
CA ALA A 36 -8.88 -3.60 5.11
C ALA A 36 -7.71 -3.67 4.12
N ARG A 37 -7.63 -4.74 3.34
CA ARG A 37 -6.73 -4.85 2.19
C ARG A 37 -7.37 -4.18 0.99
N PHE A 38 -6.67 -3.23 0.36
CA PHE A 38 -7.27 -2.41 -0.71
C PHE A 38 -6.73 -2.69 -2.11
N GLN A 39 -5.62 -3.41 -2.25
CA GLN A 39 -5.01 -3.69 -3.55
C GLN A 39 -4.12 -4.93 -3.52
N GLY A 40 -3.69 -5.34 -4.70
CA GLY A 40 -2.75 -6.45 -4.91
C GLY A 40 -3.51 -7.76 -4.87
N GLY A 41 -2.80 -8.85 -4.58
CA GLY A 41 -3.38 -10.17 -4.43
C GLY A 41 -2.43 -11.11 -3.70
N PRO A 42 -2.40 -12.41 -4.04
CA PRO A 42 -1.55 -13.40 -3.36
C PRO A 42 -0.04 -13.27 -3.67
N ASN A 43 0.38 -12.18 -4.32
CA ASN A 43 1.77 -11.87 -4.61
C ASN A 43 2.50 -11.17 -3.46
N ALA A 44 1.78 -10.64 -2.46
CA ALA A 44 2.37 -10.19 -1.20
C ALA A 44 2.33 -11.32 -0.17
N GLY A 45 3.39 -11.45 0.63
CA GLY A 45 3.39 -12.27 1.84
C GLY A 45 3.64 -11.36 3.03
N HIS A 46 2.67 -11.25 3.94
CA HIS A 46 2.75 -10.47 5.16
C HIS A 46 3.05 -11.41 6.33
N SER A 47 4.31 -11.40 6.76
CA SER A 47 4.74 -12.16 7.92
C SER A 47 4.26 -11.49 9.20
N ILE A 48 3.52 -12.21 10.02
CA ILE A 48 3.03 -11.78 11.33
C ILE A 48 3.41 -12.82 12.40
N GLN A 49 3.46 -12.38 13.65
CA GLN A 49 3.70 -13.27 14.79
C GLN A 49 2.44 -13.35 15.65
N HIS A 50 1.97 -14.57 15.92
CA HIS A 50 0.85 -14.80 16.81
C HIS A 50 1.13 -16.03 17.69
N GLY A 51 0.97 -15.89 19.01
CA GLY A 51 1.24 -16.97 19.96
C GLY A 51 2.66 -17.55 19.88
N GLY A 52 3.66 -16.70 19.59
CA GLY A 52 5.06 -17.12 19.42
C GLY A 52 5.35 -17.87 18.10
N LYS A 53 4.37 -18.04 17.21
CA LYS A 53 4.52 -18.66 15.89
C LYS A 53 4.48 -17.60 14.79
N SER A 54 5.21 -17.83 13.70
CA SER A 54 5.20 -16.96 12.52
C SER A 54 4.21 -17.49 11.48
N PHE A 55 3.37 -16.62 10.95
CA PHE A 55 2.43 -16.91 9.88
C PHE A 55 2.71 -15.99 8.69
N VAL A 56 2.44 -16.45 7.48
CA VAL A 56 2.52 -15.64 6.26
C VAL A 56 1.14 -15.56 5.66
N LEU A 57 0.56 -14.37 5.69
CA LEU A 57 -0.74 -14.10 5.07
C LEU A 57 -0.53 -13.52 3.66
N HIS A 58 -1.44 -13.82 2.75
CA HIS A 58 -1.39 -13.42 1.35
C HIS A 58 -2.55 -12.49 1.02
N SER A 59 -3.78 -13.01 1.06
CA SER A 59 -4.99 -12.26 0.74
C SER A 59 -5.74 -11.81 1.99
N VAL A 60 -5.65 -12.60 3.06
CA VAL A 60 -6.29 -12.30 4.34
C VAL A 60 -5.59 -11.09 4.99
N PRO A 61 -6.32 -10.07 5.47
CA PRO A 61 -5.73 -8.95 6.20
C PRO A 61 -5.06 -9.39 7.50
N SER A 62 -4.01 -8.68 7.92
CA SER A 62 -3.18 -9.06 9.08
C SER A 62 -3.90 -8.97 10.44
N GLY A 63 -5.10 -8.41 10.48
CA GLY A 63 -5.95 -8.35 11.68
C GLY A 63 -6.65 -9.66 12.04
N ILE A 64 -6.53 -10.72 11.24
CA ILE A 64 -7.38 -11.92 11.33
C ILE A 64 -7.30 -12.66 12.67
N PHE A 65 -6.16 -12.59 13.34
CA PHE A 65 -5.94 -13.23 14.64
C PHE A 65 -6.63 -12.50 15.80
N ARG A 66 -7.26 -11.34 15.56
CA ARG A 66 -7.87 -10.52 16.61
C ARG A 66 -9.36 -10.74 16.74
N GLU A 67 -9.79 -10.91 17.98
CA GLU A 67 -11.20 -10.90 18.35
C GLU A 67 -11.80 -9.51 18.18
N GLY A 68 -13.04 -9.45 17.70
CA GLY A 68 -13.77 -8.19 17.49
C GLY A 68 -13.20 -7.28 16.38
N THR A 69 -12.26 -7.78 15.57
CA THR A 69 -11.70 -7.04 14.43
C THR A 69 -12.23 -7.62 13.13
N ASP A 70 -12.91 -6.79 12.35
CA ASP A 70 -13.39 -7.15 11.03
C ASP A 70 -12.25 -7.05 10.00
N ASN A 71 -12.18 -8.02 9.10
CA ASN A 71 -11.13 -8.11 8.08
C ASN A 71 -11.77 -8.01 6.69
N LEU A 72 -11.55 -6.89 6.00
CA LEU A 72 -12.14 -6.65 4.68
C LEU A 72 -11.12 -6.89 3.56
N ILE A 73 -11.51 -7.71 2.59
CA ILE A 73 -10.87 -7.77 1.27
C ILE A 73 -11.60 -6.79 0.34
N GLY A 74 -10.97 -5.65 0.06
CA GLY A 74 -11.55 -4.56 -0.73
C GLY A 74 -11.64 -4.84 -2.24
N GLY A 75 -12.44 -4.03 -2.93
CA GLY A 75 -12.70 -4.20 -4.38
C GLY A 75 -11.49 -3.92 -5.28
N GLY A 76 -10.44 -3.30 -4.75
CA GLY A 76 -9.18 -3.12 -5.47
C GLY A 76 -8.29 -4.37 -5.51
N VAL A 77 -8.60 -5.40 -4.70
CA VAL A 77 -7.85 -6.66 -4.62
C VAL A 77 -8.21 -7.60 -5.79
N VAL A 78 -7.23 -8.38 -6.24
CA VAL A 78 -7.40 -9.56 -7.09
C VAL A 78 -7.22 -10.82 -6.24
N LEU A 79 -8.24 -11.67 -6.18
CA LEU A 79 -8.33 -12.82 -5.28
C LEU A 79 -8.18 -14.12 -6.06
N ASP A 80 -7.24 -14.97 -5.68
CA ASP A 80 -7.16 -16.35 -6.17
C ASP A 80 -7.97 -17.24 -5.22
N PRO A 81 -9.10 -17.84 -5.67
CA PRO A 81 -9.95 -18.67 -4.82
C PRO A 81 -9.22 -19.86 -4.19
N ILE A 82 -8.32 -20.52 -4.93
CA ILE A 82 -7.59 -21.70 -4.44
C ILE A 82 -6.66 -21.29 -3.32
N ILE A 83 -5.84 -20.25 -3.55
CA ILE A 83 -4.88 -19.76 -2.55
C ILE A 83 -5.61 -19.23 -1.32
N PHE A 84 -6.71 -18.48 -1.51
CA PHE A 84 -7.51 -17.97 -0.41
C PHE A 84 -8.14 -19.09 0.42
N ARG A 85 -8.71 -20.11 -0.24
CA ARG A 85 -9.28 -21.27 0.46
C ARG A 85 -8.22 -21.98 1.29
N GLN A 86 -7.04 -22.25 0.73
CA GLN A 86 -5.93 -22.87 1.46
C GLN A 86 -5.50 -22.02 2.66
N GLU A 87 -5.36 -20.71 2.47
CA GLU A 87 -5.01 -19.76 3.53
C GLU A 87 -6.05 -19.79 4.67
N CYS A 88 -7.34 -19.82 4.34
CA CYS A 88 -8.42 -19.93 5.32
C CYS A 88 -8.45 -21.28 6.03
N GLU A 89 -8.28 -22.40 5.33
CA GLU A 89 -8.23 -23.75 5.93
C GLU A 89 -7.05 -23.87 6.91
N ASP A 90 -5.90 -23.24 6.61
CA ASP A 90 -4.75 -23.24 7.51
C ASP A 90 -4.98 -22.38 8.76
N LEU A 91 -5.75 -21.29 8.64
CA LEU A 91 -6.18 -20.48 9.78
C LEU A 91 -7.24 -21.20 10.63
N GLU A 92 -8.18 -21.91 10.01
CA GLU A 92 -9.21 -22.69 10.69
C GLU A 92 -8.60 -23.83 11.54
N LYS A 93 -7.54 -24.49 11.05
CA LYS A 93 -6.77 -25.49 11.84
C LYS A 93 -6.18 -24.91 13.13
N LEU A 94 -6.03 -23.59 13.21
CA LEU A 94 -5.54 -22.86 14.39
C LEU A 94 -6.68 -22.37 15.28
N GLY A 95 -7.94 -22.66 14.93
CA GLY A 95 -9.12 -22.22 15.66
C GLY A 95 -9.56 -20.79 15.34
N VAL A 96 -9.06 -20.20 14.25
CA VAL A 96 -9.48 -18.84 13.84
C VAL A 96 -10.83 -18.92 13.12
N PRO A 97 -11.88 -18.22 13.58
CA PRO A 97 -13.20 -18.25 12.95
C PRO A 97 -13.24 -17.36 11.71
N VAL A 98 -12.63 -17.81 10.61
CA VAL A 98 -12.43 -17.00 9.39
C VAL A 98 -13.74 -16.52 8.76
N ARG A 99 -14.81 -17.32 8.81
CA ARG A 99 -16.13 -16.95 8.24
C ARG A 99 -16.82 -15.82 9.01
N GLU A 100 -16.54 -15.69 10.29
CA GLU A 100 -17.11 -14.64 11.14
C GLU A 100 -16.33 -13.33 11.01
N ARG A 101 -15.02 -13.43 10.73
CA ARG A 101 -14.10 -12.27 10.74
C ARG A 101 -13.82 -11.69 9.36
N ILE A 102 -13.96 -12.47 8.29
CA ILE A 102 -13.61 -12.04 6.93
C ILE A 102 -14.85 -11.63 6.15
N ARG A 103 -14.79 -10.42 5.59
CA ARG A 103 -15.74 -9.91 4.59
C ARG A 103 -15.02 -9.73 3.27
N ILE A 104 -15.70 -10.05 2.18
CA ILE A 104 -15.12 -9.99 0.83
C ILE A 104 -15.96 -9.05 -0.03
N SER A 105 -15.33 -8.04 -0.62
CA SER A 105 -16.00 -7.16 -1.56
C SER A 105 -16.44 -7.95 -2.80
N LYS A 106 -17.73 -7.86 -3.14
CA LYS A 106 -18.27 -8.38 -4.42
C LYS A 106 -17.55 -7.83 -5.64
N LYS A 107 -16.85 -6.68 -5.51
CA LYS A 107 -16.12 -6.01 -6.61
C LYS A 107 -14.66 -6.47 -6.75
N ALA A 108 -14.13 -7.25 -5.81
CA ALA A 108 -12.81 -7.85 -5.98
C ALA A 108 -12.82 -8.77 -7.21
N HIS A 109 -11.75 -8.75 -8.00
CA HIS A 109 -11.68 -9.57 -9.22
C HIS A 109 -11.09 -10.94 -8.90
N LEU A 110 -11.55 -11.96 -9.62
CA LEU A 110 -11.08 -13.33 -9.45
C LEU A 110 -9.91 -13.63 -10.39
N ILE A 111 -8.83 -14.14 -9.82
CA ILE A 111 -7.73 -14.74 -10.57
C ILE A 111 -8.19 -16.13 -10.99
N THR A 112 -8.20 -16.38 -12.30
CA THR A 112 -8.59 -17.69 -12.88
C THR A 112 -7.35 -18.52 -13.20
N PRO A 113 -7.48 -19.85 -13.40
CA PRO A 113 -6.35 -20.69 -13.78
C PRO A 113 -5.66 -20.21 -15.07
N THR A 114 -6.45 -19.76 -16.05
CA THR A 114 -5.92 -19.23 -17.32
C THR A 114 -5.17 -17.91 -17.16
N HIS A 115 -5.47 -17.08 -16.16
CA HIS A 115 -4.64 -15.89 -15.85
C HIS A 115 -3.22 -16.30 -15.42
N ARG A 116 -3.08 -17.37 -14.62
CA ARG A 116 -1.77 -17.90 -14.19
C ARG A 116 -0.99 -18.45 -15.38
N ILE A 117 -1.67 -19.12 -16.30
CA ILE A 117 -1.06 -19.62 -17.56
C ILE A 117 -0.58 -18.44 -18.42
N ILE A 118 -1.40 -17.40 -18.60
CA ILE A 118 -1.02 -16.19 -19.36
C ILE A 118 0.19 -15.51 -18.73
N ASP A 119 0.22 -15.39 -17.40
CA ASP A 119 1.35 -14.80 -16.66
C ASP A 119 2.65 -15.58 -16.93
N ALA A 120 2.58 -16.92 -16.84
CA ALA A 120 3.70 -17.80 -17.13
C ALA A 120 4.16 -17.74 -18.60
N ALA A 121 3.24 -17.79 -19.56
CA ALA A 121 3.53 -17.73 -20.99
C ALA A 121 4.14 -16.37 -21.39
N SER A 122 3.56 -15.27 -20.90
CA SER A 122 4.07 -13.91 -21.13
C SER A 122 5.48 -13.76 -20.58
N GLU A 123 5.73 -14.25 -19.36
CA GLU A 123 7.05 -14.16 -18.74
C GLU A 123 8.09 -15.06 -19.42
N ALA A 124 7.70 -16.24 -19.90
CA ALA A 124 8.56 -17.12 -20.68
C ALA A 124 8.99 -16.46 -22.00
N SER A 125 8.06 -15.82 -22.71
CA SER A 125 8.31 -15.16 -24.00
C SER A 125 9.29 -13.99 -23.93
N LYS A 126 9.44 -13.34 -22.76
CA LYS A 126 10.34 -12.19 -22.56
C LYS A 126 11.82 -12.56 -22.49
N GLY A 127 12.17 -13.85 -22.38
CA GLY A 127 13.56 -14.31 -22.41
C GLY A 127 14.45 -13.64 -21.34
N LYS A 128 15.39 -12.78 -21.78
CA LYS A 128 16.29 -12.02 -20.89
C LYS A 128 15.63 -10.78 -20.27
N SER A 129 14.52 -10.30 -20.83
CA SER A 129 13.78 -9.11 -20.39
C SER A 129 12.65 -9.45 -19.40
N LYS A 130 12.81 -10.54 -18.65
CA LYS A 130 11.84 -10.97 -17.62
C LYS A 130 11.69 -9.89 -16.56
N ILE A 131 10.45 -9.65 -16.15
CA ILE A 131 10.13 -8.68 -15.10
C ILE A 131 10.49 -9.27 -13.73
N GLY A 132 10.24 -10.57 -13.55
CA GLY A 132 10.28 -11.27 -12.27
C GLY A 132 8.88 -11.47 -11.67
N SER A 133 7.86 -11.69 -12.50
CA SER A 133 6.48 -11.96 -12.05
C SER A 133 6.44 -13.12 -11.05
N THR A 134 5.47 -13.07 -10.13
CA THR A 134 5.20 -14.13 -9.17
C THR A 134 4.48 -15.33 -9.80
N LEU A 135 4.08 -15.23 -11.08
CA LEU A 135 3.37 -16.28 -11.83
C LEU A 135 2.03 -16.66 -11.17
N LYS A 136 1.42 -15.68 -10.51
CA LYS A 136 0.15 -15.81 -9.77
C LYS A 136 -1.02 -15.19 -10.53
N GLY A 137 -0.83 -14.73 -11.76
CA GLY A 137 -1.91 -14.18 -12.58
C GLY A 137 -2.30 -12.74 -12.27
N ILE A 138 -1.54 -12.03 -11.42
CA ILE A 138 -1.88 -10.67 -10.97
C ILE A 138 -2.03 -9.71 -12.16
N GLY A 139 -1.02 -9.65 -13.02
CA GLY A 139 -1.02 -8.76 -14.18
C GLY A 139 -2.16 -9.05 -15.15
N PRO A 140 -2.31 -10.30 -15.61
CA PRO A 140 -3.44 -10.67 -16.47
C PRO A 140 -4.81 -10.36 -15.85
N THR A 141 -5.01 -10.55 -14.54
CA THR A 141 -6.30 -10.21 -13.90
C THR A 141 -6.56 -8.71 -13.87
N TYR A 142 -5.54 -7.88 -13.61
CA TYR A 142 -5.69 -6.42 -13.74
C TYR A 142 -5.88 -5.96 -15.19
N MET A 143 -5.29 -6.67 -16.17
CA MET A 143 -5.52 -6.42 -17.60
C MET A 143 -7.00 -6.64 -17.95
N ASP A 144 -7.60 -7.73 -17.47
CA ASP A 144 -9.01 -8.02 -17.71
C ASP A 144 -9.98 -7.12 -16.93
N LYS A 145 -9.59 -6.70 -15.72
CA LYS A 145 -10.30 -5.66 -14.96
C LYS A 145 -10.39 -4.37 -15.78
N THR A 146 -9.26 -3.88 -16.28
CA THR A 146 -9.19 -2.66 -17.11
C THR A 146 -9.88 -2.86 -18.47
N GLY A 147 -9.76 -4.07 -19.03
CA GLY A 147 -10.45 -4.50 -20.24
C GLY A 147 -11.93 -4.81 -20.06
N ARG A 148 -12.49 -4.65 -18.85
CA ARG A 148 -13.91 -4.83 -18.50
C ARG A 148 -14.49 -6.21 -18.87
N ASN A 149 -13.70 -7.25 -18.69
CA ASN A 149 -14.12 -8.62 -19.03
C ASN A 149 -13.71 -9.67 -18.00
N GLY A 150 -12.99 -9.28 -16.94
CA GLY A 150 -12.66 -10.18 -15.84
C GLY A 150 -13.86 -10.51 -14.97
N LEU A 151 -13.80 -11.66 -14.33
CA LEU A 151 -14.78 -12.09 -13.33
C LEU A 151 -14.54 -11.41 -11.99
N ARG A 152 -15.61 -11.15 -11.26
CA ARG A 152 -15.61 -10.60 -9.90
C ARG A 152 -16.20 -11.59 -8.92
N VAL A 153 -15.93 -11.39 -7.63
CA VAL A 153 -16.50 -12.19 -6.54
C VAL A 153 -18.03 -12.19 -6.61
N GLY A 154 -18.65 -11.06 -6.92
CA GLY A 154 -20.12 -10.98 -7.06
C GLY A 154 -20.68 -11.83 -8.21
N ASP A 155 -19.89 -12.11 -9.25
CA ASP A 155 -20.35 -12.92 -10.38
C ASP A 155 -20.60 -14.37 -10.00
N ILE A 156 -19.95 -14.89 -8.94
CA ILE A 156 -20.19 -16.26 -8.48
C ILE A 156 -21.66 -16.46 -8.08
N LEU A 157 -22.33 -15.39 -7.62
CA LEU A 157 -23.73 -15.44 -7.20
C LEU A 157 -24.71 -15.54 -8.37
N ALA A 158 -24.27 -15.27 -9.60
CA ALA A 158 -25.12 -15.26 -10.76
C ALA A 158 -25.39 -16.69 -11.29
N PRO A 159 -26.61 -16.97 -11.80
CA PRO A 159 -26.95 -18.29 -12.34
C PRO A 159 -26.16 -18.64 -13.60
N ASP A 160 -25.70 -17.64 -14.35
CA ASP A 160 -24.89 -17.76 -15.58
C ASP A 160 -23.37 -17.73 -15.33
N PHE A 161 -22.93 -17.87 -14.07
CA PHE A 161 -21.51 -17.79 -13.70
C PHE A 161 -20.62 -18.76 -14.49
N GLN A 162 -21.07 -20.01 -14.68
CA GLN A 162 -20.35 -21.02 -15.45
C GLN A 162 -20.11 -20.55 -16.90
N ASP A 163 -21.14 -19.99 -17.55
CA ASP A 163 -21.06 -19.53 -18.93
C ASP A 163 -20.09 -18.35 -19.06
N ARG A 164 -20.10 -17.42 -18.08
CA ARG A 164 -19.13 -16.32 -18.02
C ARG A 164 -17.70 -16.81 -17.88
N PHE A 165 -17.49 -17.83 -17.03
CA PHE A 165 -16.18 -18.45 -16.85
C PHE A 165 -15.68 -19.11 -18.14
N GLU A 166 -16.52 -19.92 -18.81
CA GLU A 166 -16.14 -20.57 -20.06
C GLU A 166 -15.88 -19.56 -21.19
N ALA A 167 -16.66 -18.48 -21.26
CA ALA A 167 -16.43 -17.40 -22.21
C ALA A 167 -15.06 -16.71 -21.98
N LEU A 168 -14.72 -16.41 -20.72
CA LEU A 168 -13.44 -15.81 -20.38
C LEU A 168 -12.27 -16.77 -20.65
N LYS A 169 -12.42 -18.04 -20.27
CA LYS A 169 -11.44 -19.10 -20.54
C LYS A 169 -11.18 -19.25 -22.05
N LYS A 170 -12.23 -19.29 -22.88
CA LYS A 170 -12.12 -19.35 -24.35
C LYS A 170 -11.34 -18.16 -24.91
N LYS A 171 -11.63 -16.95 -24.42
CA LYS A 171 -10.88 -15.74 -24.79
C LYS A 171 -9.40 -15.86 -24.42
N HIS A 172 -9.09 -16.36 -23.22
CA HIS A 172 -7.71 -16.59 -22.78
C HIS A 172 -6.97 -17.61 -23.62
N ILE A 173 -7.61 -18.72 -23.99
CA ILE A 173 -7.03 -19.72 -24.89
C ILE A 173 -6.72 -19.08 -26.24
N ALA A 174 -7.62 -18.27 -26.79
CA ALA A 174 -7.37 -17.55 -28.04
C ALA A 174 -6.19 -16.59 -27.93
N PHE A 175 -6.08 -15.85 -26.81
CA PHE A 175 -4.94 -14.98 -26.52
C PHE A 175 -3.63 -15.78 -26.38
N LEU A 176 -3.66 -16.94 -25.73
CA LEU A 176 -2.49 -17.78 -25.48
C LEU A 176 -1.86 -18.34 -26.77
N LYS A 177 -2.61 -18.45 -27.86
CA LYS A 177 -2.09 -18.91 -29.17
C LYS A 177 -0.96 -18.06 -29.75
N GLN A 178 -0.78 -16.83 -29.26
CA GLN A 178 0.33 -15.97 -29.69
C GLN A 178 1.67 -16.36 -29.05
N PHE A 179 1.66 -17.19 -28.00
CA PHE A 179 2.86 -17.63 -27.30
C PHE A 179 3.23 -19.06 -27.68
N ASP A 180 4.51 -19.30 -27.90
CA ASP A 180 5.07 -20.65 -27.97
C ASP A 180 5.27 -21.19 -26.56
N TYR A 181 4.16 -21.65 -25.95
CA TYR A 181 4.13 -22.13 -24.57
C TYR A 181 3.20 -23.34 -24.47
N THR A 182 3.69 -24.45 -23.91
CA THR A 182 2.87 -25.63 -23.65
C THR A 182 2.08 -25.44 -22.37
N TYR A 183 0.76 -25.60 -22.46
CA TYR A 183 -0.14 -25.51 -21.31
C TYR A 183 -1.33 -26.46 -21.48
N ASP A 184 -1.94 -26.82 -20.36
CA ASP A 184 -3.25 -27.46 -20.34
C ASP A 184 -4.30 -26.43 -19.86
N PRO A 185 -5.29 -26.08 -20.70
CA PRO A 185 -6.31 -25.09 -20.35
C PRO A 185 -7.26 -25.53 -19.22
N ASP A 186 -7.31 -26.83 -18.91
CA ASP A 186 -8.17 -27.42 -17.89
C ASP A 186 -7.45 -27.62 -16.55
N THR A 187 -6.15 -27.32 -16.49
CA THR A 187 -5.35 -27.39 -15.27
C THR A 187 -5.97 -26.55 -14.14
N ASN A 188 -6.18 -27.20 -13.00
CA ASN A 188 -6.81 -26.64 -11.79
C ASN A 188 -8.23 -26.07 -11.97
N VAL A 189 -8.92 -26.26 -13.11
CA VAL A 189 -10.26 -25.69 -13.32
C VAL A 189 -11.27 -26.25 -12.32
N LYS A 190 -11.30 -27.57 -12.13
CA LYS A 190 -12.21 -28.22 -11.17
C LYS A 190 -12.01 -27.70 -9.74
N GLU A 191 -10.76 -27.73 -9.27
CA GLU A 191 -10.36 -27.23 -7.95
C GLU A 191 -10.70 -25.74 -7.78
N TRP A 192 -10.50 -24.94 -8.83
CA TRP A 192 -10.84 -23.52 -8.83
C TRP A 192 -12.34 -23.29 -8.69
N MET A 193 -13.18 -24.08 -9.37
CA MET A 193 -14.64 -23.98 -9.24
C MET A 193 -15.11 -24.36 -7.84
N GLU A 194 -14.55 -25.41 -7.25
CA GLU A 194 -14.82 -25.79 -5.86
C GLU A 194 -14.38 -24.70 -4.87
N ALA A 195 -13.23 -24.06 -5.12
CA ALA A 195 -12.75 -22.96 -4.30
C ALA A 195 -13.56 -21.66 -4.50
N ALA A 196 -14.08 -21.41 -5.70
CA ALA A 196 -15.01 -20.31 -5.96
C ALA A 196 -16.33 -20.53 -5.22
N GLU A 197 -16.83 -21.76 -5.16
CA GLU A 197 -18.01 -22.12 -4.38
C GLU A 197 -17.78 -21.92 -2.87
N TYR A 198 -16.58 -22.27 -2.37
CA TYR A 198 -16.19 -21.99 -0.97
C TYR A 198 -16.32 -20.51 -0.59
N LEU A 199 -16.06 -19.57 -1.52
CA LEU A 199 -16.22 -18.13 -1.28
C LEU A 199 -17.66 -17.75 -0.92
N ARG A 200 -18.68 -18.50 -1.38
CA ARG A 200 -20.08 -18.24 -1.02
C ARG A 200 -20.36 -18.41 0.47
N SER A 201 -19.50 -19.13 1.19
CA SER A 201 -19.64 -19.33 2.63
C SER A 201 -19.19 -18.12 3.47
N PHE A 202 -18.65 -17.07 2.83
CA PHE A 202 -18.26 -15.82 3.48
C PHE A 202 -19.32 -14.74 3.31
N ASP A 203 -19.24 -13.71 4.17
CA ASP A 203 -20.03 -12.50 4.01
C ASP A 203 -19.51 -11.68 2.81
N LEU A 204 -20.23 -11.79 1.68
CA LEU A 204 -19.95 -11.08 0.45
C LEU A 204 -20.66 -9.73 0.46
N VAL A 205 -19.90 -8.66 0.63
CA VAL A 205 -20.42 -7.31 0.86
C VAL A 205 -20.21 -6.37 -0.32
N ASP A 206 -21.07 -5.37 -0.44
CA ASP A 206 -20.76 -4.19 -1.24
C ASP A 206 -19.78 -3.31 -0.44
N GLY A 207 -18.49 -3.63 -0.58
CA GLY A 207 -17.41 -3.19 0.32
C GLY A 207 -17.33 -1.68 0.55
N GLU A 208 -17.64 -0.87 -0.46
CA GLU A 208 -17.68 0.59 -0.29
C GLU A 208 -18.80 1.06 0.64
N TYR A 209 -19.99 0.44 0.58
CA TYR A 209 -21.09 0.80 1.49
C TYR A 209 -20.80 0.33 2.91
N TYR A 210 -20.22 -0.86 3.05
CA TYR A 210 -19.79 -1.39 4.34
C TYR A 210 -18.78 -0.45 5.02
N ILE A 211 -17.67 -0.10 4.35
CA ILE A 211 -16.65 0.78 4.94
C ILE A 211 -17.20 2.17 5.23
N ASN A 212 -17.91 2.80 4.29
CA ASN A 212 -18.44 4.15 4.54
C ASN A 212 -19.52 4.16 5.63
N GLY A 213 -20.30 3.08 5.76
CA GLY A 213 -21.23 2.87 6.86
C GLY A 213 -20.50 2.82 8.21
N CYS A 214 -19.48 1.97 8.33
CA CYS A 214 -18.64 1.88 9.53
C CYS A 214 -18.00 3.23 9.91
N LEU A 215 -17.42 3.94 8.93
CA LEU A 215 -16.84 5.27 9.16
C LEU A 215 -17.87 6.29 9.67
N SER A 216 -19.12 6.19 9.20
CA SER A 216 -20.22 7.05 9.65
C SER A 216 -20.69 6.75 11.08
N HIS A 217 -20.51 5.51 11.54
CA HIS A 217 -20.78 5.08 12.92
C HIS A 217 -19.61 5.34 13.88
N GLY A 218 -18.48 5.85 13.37
CA GLY A 218 -17.30 6.15 14.18
C GLY A 218 -16.30 5.00 14.28
N ASP A 219 -16.50 3.91 13.52
CA ASP A 219 -15.57 2.78 13.52
C ASP A 219 -14.22 3.18 12.93
N SER A 220 -13.16 2.73 13.57
CA SER A 220 -11.78 2.98 13.17
C SER A 220 -11.31 1.97 12.12
N VAL A 221 -10.75 2.46 11.01
CA VAL A 221 -10.31 1.63 9.88
C VAL A 221 -8.82 1.80 9.62
N LEU A 222 -8.09 0.67 9.49
CA LEU A 222 -6.72 0.63 9.00
C LEU A 222 -6.66 -0.04 7.63
N ALA A 223 -6.28 0.72 6.61
CA ALA A 223 -6.04 0.23 5.27
C ALA A 223 -4.61 -0.33 5.14
N GLU A 224 -4.52 -1.64 4.92
CA GLU A 224 -3.27 -2.39 4.79
C GLU A 224 -2.83 -2.44 3.32
N GLY A 225 -1.71 -1.79 3.01
CA GLY A 225 -1.09 -1.83 1.69
C GLY A 225 -0.27 -3.11 1.46
N ALA A 226 -0.36 -3.65 0.26
CA ALA A 226 0.52 -4.71 -0.23
C ALA A 226 1.72 -4.12 -1.01
N GLN A 227 2.87 -4.82 -1.06
CA GLN A 227 4.09 -4.33 -1.73
C GLN A 227 4.53 -2.91 -1.26
N GLY A 228 5.42 -2.26 -2.02
CA GLY A 228 5.89 -0.91 -1.73
C GLY A 228 5.60 0.06 -2.87
N SER A 229 5.64 1.36 -2.55
CA SER A 229 5.36 2.47 -3.48
C SER A 229 6.31 2.53 -4.68
N MET A 230 7.54 2.02 -4.56
CA MET A 230 8.47 1.95 -5.71
C MET A 230 8.11 0.84 -6.71
N LEU A 231 7.12 0.01 -6.37
CA LEU A 231 6.50 -0.98 -7.26
C LEU A 231 5.13 -0.53 -7.78
N ASP A 232 4.72 0.72 -7.52
CA ASP A 232 3.47 1.25 -8.03
C ASP A 232 3.44 1.22 -9.57
N VAL A 233 2.28 0.91 -10.16
CA VAL A 233 2.14 0.78 -11.62
C VAL A 233 2.44 2.10 -12.36
N ASP A 234 2.16 3.25 -11.74
CA ASP A 234 2.32 4.57 -12.34
C ASP A 234 3.63 5.24 -11.89
N PHE A 235 3.94 5.15 -10.59
CA PHE A 235 5.04 5.89 -9.97
C PHE A 235 6.29 5.05 -9.66
N GLY A 236 6.21 3.74 -9.85
CA GLY A 236 7.31 2.82 -9.62
C GLY A 236 8.32 2.79 -10.77
N SER A 237 9.28 1.87 -10.68
CA SER A 237 10.30 1.66 -11.72
C SER A 237 9.76 0.89 -12.94
N TYR A 238 8.78 1.45 -13.66
CA TYR A 238 8.13 0.82 -14.81
C TYR A 238 9.16 0.42 -15.90
N PRO A 239 9.05 -0.77 -16.53
CA PRO A 239 7.97 -1.78 -16.40
C PRO A 239 8.14 -2.76 -15.23
N PHE A 240 9.16 -2.59 -14.39
CA PHE A 240 9.49 -3.49 -13.29
C PHE A 240 8.71 -3.15 -12.01
N VAL A 241 7.39 -3.26 -12.10
CA VAL A 241 6.39 -2.83 -11.10
C VAL A 241 5.30 -3.90 -10.96
N THR A 242 4.43 -3.77 -9.96
CA THR A 242 3.17 -4.54 -9.92
C THR A 242 2.13 -3.88 -10.84
N SER A 243 1.01 -4.56 -11.05
CA SER A 243 -0.10 -4.05 -11.87
C SER A 243 -1.17 -3.32 -11.05
N SER A 244 -0.87 -2.97 -9.80
CA SER A 244 -1.76 -2.30 -8.86
C SER A 244 -1.19 -0.96 -8.40
N THR A 245 -2.08 -0.07 -7.95
CA THR A 245 -1.71 1.20 -7.29
C THR A 245 -1.33 0.91 -5.84
N THR A 246 -0.04 0.98 -5.51
CA THR A 246 0.49 0.65 -4.19
C THR A 246 0.64 1.87 -3.27
N ILE A 247 0.39 3.07 -3.78
CA ILE A 247 0.39 4.32 -3.01
C ILE A 247 -0.96 4.59 -2.32
N CYS A 248 -1.03 5.68 -1.53
CA CYS A 248 -2.19 6.03 -0.70
C CYS A 248 -3.50 6.19 -1.49
N SER A 249 -3.45 6.69 -2.73
CA SER A 249 -4.65 6.80 -3.58
C SER A 249 -5.27 5.44 -3.89
N GLY A 250 -4.48 4.36 -3.86
CA GLY A 250 -4.95 2.99 -3.98
C GLY A 250 -5.96 2.62 -2.89
N ALA A 251 -5.85 3.18 -1.68
CA ALA A 251 -6.82 2.96 -0.61
C ALA A 251 -8.18 3.56 -0.95
N CYS A 252 -8.21 4.77 -1.52
CA CYS A 252 -9.44 5.41 -1.98
C CYS A 252 -10.12 4.58 -3.09
N LEU A 253 -9.34 4.18 -4.10
CA LEU A 253 -9.85 3.39 -5.23
C LEU A 253 -10.30 1.98 -4.81
N GLY A 254 -9.55 1.35 -3.92
CA GLY A 254 -9.74 -0.04 -3.53
C GLY A 254 -10.84 -0.27 -2.49
N LEU A 255 -11.08 0.73 -1.63
CA LEU A 255 -12.11 0.67 -0.58
C LEU A 255 -13.35 1.51 -0.92
N GLY A 256 -13.28 2.37 -1.93
CA GLY A 256 -14.39 3.27 -2.29
C GLY A 256 -14.61 4.38 -1.27
N VAL A 257 -13.52 4.92 -0.70
CA VAL A 257 -13.57 6.02 0.27
C VAL A 257 -13.12 7.33 -0.36
N ALA A 258 -13.76 8.43 0.05
CA ALA A 258 -13.39 9.76 -0.42
C ALA A 258 -11.95 10.12 0.02
N PRO A 259 -11.16 10.84 -0.80
CA PRO A 259 -9.82 11.28 -0.39
C PRO A 259 -9.79 12.07 0.93
N SER A 260 -10.85 12.83 1.22
CA SER A 260 -11.01 13.58 2.47
C SER A 260 -11.27 12.71 3.71
N ALA A 261 -11.59 11.42 3.53
CA ALA A 261 -11.76 10.44 4.60
C ALA A 261 -10.44 9.78 5.01
N ILE A 262 -9.34 10.00 4.28
CA ILE A 262 -8.02 9.51 4.68
C ILE A 262 -7.53 10.31 5.90
N GLY A 263 -7.04 9.60 6.91
CA GLY A 263 -6.45 10.12 8.12
C GLY A 263 -4.92 10.09 8.05
N ASN A 264 -4.30 9.39 9.00
CA ASN A 264 -2.86 9.22 9.07
C ASN A 264 -2.36 8.25 7.99
N VAL A 265 -1.20 8.56 7.40
CA VAL A 265 -0.52 7.67 6.44
C VAL A 265 0.83 7.26 7.02
N TYR A 266 0.94 6.00 7.41
CA TYR A 266 2.14 5.39 7.96
C TYR A 266 2.99 4.78 6.84
N GLY A 267 4.14 5.40 6.57
CA GLY A 267 5.11 4.89 5.61
C GLY A 267 6.16 4.01 6.30
N ILE A 268 6.19 2.72 5.95
CA ILE A 268 7.16 1.75 6.47
C ILE A 268 8.37 1.70 5.54
N PHE A 269 9.55 1.87 6.13
CA PHE A 269 10.82 1.73 5.43
C PHE A 269 11.78 0.87 6.26
N LYS A 270 12.60 0.09 5.58
CA LYS A 270 13.67 -0.71 6.16
C LYS A 270 14.95 0.12 6.26
N ALA A 271 15.83 -0.24 7.19
CA ALA A 271 17.11 0.43 7.41
C ALA A 271 18.04 0.38 6.17
N TYR A 272 17.87 -0.65 5.36
CA TYR A 272 18.49 -0.85 4.05
C TYR A 272 17.41 -1.16 3.00
N CYS A 273 17.77 -1.22 1.73
CA CYS A 273 16.84 -1.54 0.65
C CYS A 273 16.97 -3.00 0.23
N THR A 274 15.83 -3.58 -0.15
CA THR A 274 15.75 -4.89 -0.77
C THR A 274 14.87 -4.83 -2.00
N ARG A 275 15.21 -5.61 -3.04
CA ARG A 275 14.41 -5.74 -4.24
C ARG A 275 14.31 -7.20 -4.68
N VAL A 276 13.10 -7.65 -4.97
CA VAL A 276 12.84 -8.94 -5.61
C VAL A 276 12.70 -8.72 -7.11
N GLY A 277 13.34 -9.56 -7.92
CA GLY A 277 13.22 -9.53 -9.37
C GLY A 277 14.11 -8.49 -10.07
N SER A 278 13.86 -8.34 -11.36
CA SER A 278 14.63 -7.47 -12.25
C SER A 278 14.35 -5.99 -12.00
N GLY A 279 15.10 -5.13 -12.70
CA GLY A 279 14.89 -3.70 -12.74
C GLY A 279 15.92 -2.89 -11.95
N PRO A 280 15.85 -1.55 -12.05
CA PRO A 280 16.92 -0.67 -11.56
C PRO A 280 16.99 -0.67 -10.02
N PHE A 281 18.19 -0.87 -9.48
CA PHE A 281 18.44 -0.74 -8.06
C PHE A 281 19.72 0.07 -7.84
N PRO A 282 19.62 1.41 -7.81
CA PRO A 282 20.79 2.29 -7.87
C PRO A 282 21.81 2.10 -6.73
N THR A 283 21.33 1.62 -5.58
CA THR A 283 22.15 1.42 -4.36
C THR A 283 22.42 -0.05 -4.08
N GLU A 284 22.25 -0.93 -5.08
CA GLU A 284 22.56 -2.35 -4.95
C GLU A 284 24.04 -2.58 -4.64
N LEU A 285 24.29 -3.53 -3.75
CA LEU A 285 25.62 -3.95 -3.35
C LEU A 285 25.93 -5.31 -3.96
N PHE A 286 27.07 -5.39 -4.64
CA PHE A 286 27.59 -6.61 -5.28
C PHE A 286 28.82 -7.16 -4.54
N ASP A 287 29.07 -6.65 -3.33
CA ASP A 287 30.20 -7.01 -2.48
C ASP A 287 29.76 -7.83 -1.26
N GLU A 288 30.72 -8.16 -0.39
CA GLU A 288 30.50 -8.91 0.86
C GLU A 288 29.47 -8.22 1.78
N THR A 289 29.37 -6.89 1.72
CA THR A 289 28.39 -6.13 2.51
C THR A 289 26.97 -6.45 2.05
N GLY A 290 26.74 -6.53 0.73
CA GLY A 290 25.46 -6.93 0.16
C GLY A 290 25.04 -8.33 0.62
N GLU A 291 25.96 -9.29 0.57
CA GLU A 291 25.73 -10.66 1.03
C GLU A 291 25.46 -10.73 2.53
N GLU A 292 26.21 -9.98 3.34
CA GLU A 292 26.02 -9.93 4.79
C GLU A 292 24.66 -9.35 5.18
N LEU A 293 24.22 -8.28 4.50
CA LEU A 293 22.87 -7.74 4.68
C LEU A 293 21.79 -8.78 4.34
N ARG A 294 21.99 -9.54 3.26
CA ARG A 294 21.03 -10.58 2.85
C ARG A 294 20.95 -11.69 3.88
N ARG A 295 22.10 -12.13 4.39
CA ARG A 295 22.22 -13.19 5.39
C ARG A 295 21.63 -12.77 6.73
N GLN A 296 22.01 -11.61 7.27
CA GLN A 296 21.49 -11.11 8.55
C GLN A 296 20.01 -10.75 8.49
N GLY A 297 19.54 -10.22 7.35
CA GLY A 297 18.14 -9.88 7.14
C GLY A 297 17.23 -11.05 6.82
N HIS A 298 17.80 -12.25 6.58
CA HIS A 298 17.08 -13.42 6.08
C HIS A 298 16.30 -13.09 4.81
N GLU A 299 16.93 -12.36 3.89
CA GLU A 299 16.27 -11.70 2.76
C GLU A 299 16.01 -12.66 1.59
N PHE A 300 15.08 -13.58 1.84
CA PHE A 300 14.52 -14.52 0.88
C PHE A 300 13.01 -14.31 0.78
N GLY A 301 12.47 -14.37 -0.42
CA GLY A 301 11.04 -14.13 -0.65
C GLY A 301 10.16 -15.14 0.09
N ALA A 302 9.25 -14.68 0.96
CA ALA A 302 8.36 -15.56 1.73
C ALA A 302 7.44 -16.43 0.84
N THR A 303 7.08 -15.93 -0.35
CA THR A 303 6.24 -16.66 -1.31
C THR A 303 7.04 -17.40 -2.38
N THR A 304 8.15 -16.81 -2.86
CA THR A 304 8.89 -17.33 -4.03
C THR A 304 10.18 -18.06 -3.67
N GLY A 305 10.68 -17.92 -2.43
CA GLY A 305 11.99 -18.42 -1.99
C GLY A 305 13.20 -17.73 -2.64
N ARG A 306 13.00 -16.75 -3.54
CA ARG A 306 14.09 -16.13 -4.30
C ARG A 306 14.95 -15.23 -3.40
N PRO A 307 16.29 -15.25 -3.53
CA PRO A 307 17.15 -14.31 -2.83
C PRO A 307 16.85 -12.89 -3.28
N ARG A 308 16.80 -11.96 -2.33
CA ARG A 308 16.59 -10.55 -2.62
C ARG A 308 17.91 -9.87 -2.88
N ARG A 309 17.90 -8.97 -3.85
CA ARG A 309 18.98 -8.01 -4.06
C ARG A 309 18.98 -7.06 -2.87
N THR A 310 20.15 -6.73 -2.35
CA THR A 310 20.35 -5.92 -1.13
C THR A 310 21.16 -4.68 -1.46
N GLY A 311 20.90 -3.59 -0.76
CA GLY A 311 21.56 -2.34 -1.05
C GLY A 311 21.34 -1.29 0.01
N TRP A 312 22.15 -0.24 -0.02
CA TRP A 312 21.99 0.87 0.92
C TRP A 312 20.66 1.59 0.72
N ARG A 313 20.17 2.21 1.79
CA ARG A 313 19.06 3.15 1.65
C ARG A 313 19.55 4.37 0.87
N PRO A 314 18.89 4.77 -0.22
CA PRO A 314 19.23 6.03 -0.88
C PRO A 314 19.03 7.18 0.11
N PRO A 315 19.82 8.26 0.01
CA PRO A 315 19.53 9.47 0.77
C PRO A 315 18.08 9.89 0.48
N PRO A 316 17.33 10.38 1.48
CA PRO A 316 15.93 10.74 1.28
C PRO A 316 15.84 11.69 0.08
N PRO A 317 14.99 11.41 -0.92
CA PRO A 317 14.90 12.27 -2.09
C PRO A 317 14.52 13.67 -1.60
N HIS A 318 15.42 14.63 -1.83
CA HIS A 318 15.07 16.04 -1.72
C HIS A 318 14.04 16.30 -2.83
N ARG A 319 12.74 16.19 -2.50
CA ARG A 319 11.58 16.37 -3.39
C ARG A 319 11.33 15.21 -4.37
N LEU A 320 10.37 14.36 -4.02
CA LEU A 320 9.39 13.79 -4.96
C LEU A 320 8.04 13.51 -4.26
N ALA A 321 7.99 13.50 -2.92
CA ALA A 321 6.76 13.40 -2.12
C ALA A 321 6.21 14.74 -1.56
N GLY A 322 6.58 15.88 -2.15
CA GLY A 322 6.41 17.20 -1.51
C GLY A 322 5.67 18.28 -2.30
N HIS A 323 5.01 17.98 -3.42
CA HIS A 323 4.20 18.97 -4.15
C HIS A 323 2.74 18.52 -4.18
N GLY A 324 2.04 18.82 -3.09
CA GLY A 324 0.61 18.56 -2.92
C GLY A 324 -0.01 19.00 -1.59
N SER A 325 0.75 19.56 -0.63
CA SER A 325 0.20 20.09 0.64
C SER A 325 1.11 21.19 1.21
N PRO A 326 0.57 22.21 1.90
CA PRO A 326 1.26 23.49 2.12
C PRO A 326 2.39 23.42 3.16
N GLN A 327 3.53 23.99 2.76
CA GLN A 327 4.69 24.46 3.54
C GLN A 327 4.81 24.01 5.01
N VAL A 328 5.65 23.01 5.25
CA VAL A 328 6.34 22.86 6.54
C VAL A 328 7.59 23.76 6.51
N ARG A 329 7.54 24.89 7.21
CA ARG A 329 8.71 25.76 7.44
C ARG A 329 9.71 25.00 8.31
N ARG A 330 10.96 24.92 7.83
CA ARG A 330 12.10 24.40 8.61
C ARG A 330 12.63 25.52 9.48
N ASP A 331 12.36 25.48 10.78
CA ASP A 331 13.16 26.19 11.78
C ASP A 331 14.02 25.16 12.51
N ALA A 332 15.29 25.07 12.12
CA ALA A 332 16.32 24.34 12.84
C ALA A 332 17.47 25.31 13.14
N GLN A 333 17.43 25.82 14.38
CA GLN A 333 18.57 26.01 15.28
C GLN A 333 19.89 26.50 14.66
N ARG A 334 20.16 27.80 14.85
CA ARG A 334 21.50 28.28 15.18
C ARG A 334 21.44 28.97 16.54
N SER A 335 21.76 28.22 17.59
CA SER A 335 22.18 28.76 18.87
C SER A 335 23.43 28.00 19.31
N HIS A 336 24.42 28.75 19.79
CA HIS A 336 25.76 28.35 20.20
C HIS A 336 26.82 28.27 19.09
N ARG A 337 27.35 29.45 18.74
CA ARG A 337 28.81 29.62 18.74
C ARG A 337 29.16 30.81 19.63
N THR A 338 30.19 30.54 20.41
CA THR A 338 30.81 31.29 21.50
C THR A 338 31.28 32.69 21.12
N ASP A 339 31.17 33.57 22.11
CA ASP A 339 31.82 34.88 22.18
C ASP A 339 33.31 34.80 21.85
N HIS A 340 33.74 35.65 20.93
CA HIS A 340 35.01 36.37 20.87
C HIS A 340 34.99 37.16 19.56
N ASP A 341 34.79 38.47 19.63
CA ASP A 341 35.84 39.47 19.37
C ASP A 341 35.22 40.87 19.18
N GLU A 342 35.80 41.84 19.87
CA GLU A 342 35.44 43.26 19.80
C GLU A 342 35.96 43.87 18.49
N GLY A 343 35.20 44.78 17.87
CA GLY A 343 35.80 45.62 16.83
C GLY A 343 34.86 46.39 15.90
N ARG A 344 34.48 47.60 16.33
CA ARG A 344 34.56 48.85 15.54
C ARG A 344 33.86 48.89 14.15
N ARG A 345 32.77 49.66 14.05
CA ARG A 345 32.72 51.05 13.52
C ARG A 345 31.33 51.45 12.98
N ASP A 346 30.99 52.69 13.30
CA ASP A 346 29.86 53.50 12.85
C ASP A 346 29.81 53.71 11.33
N GLY A 347 28.61 54.04 10.80
CA GLY A 347 28.48 54.53 9.42
C GLY A 347 27.06 54.75 8.90
N HIS A 348 26.47 55.88 9.27
CA HIS A 348 25.47 56.71 8.59
C HIS A 348 24.63 56.23 7.37
N ILE A 349 23.30 56.40 7.51
CA ILE A 349 22.35 57.21 6.70
C ILE A 349 22.56 57.32 5.17
N ARG A 350 21.53 56.97 4.35
CA ARG A 350 20.67 57.90 3.57
C ARG A 350 19.75 57.22 2.55
N HIS A 351 18.53 57.75 2.56
CA HIS A 351 17.47 57.68 1.55
C HIS A 351 17.95 58.12 0.15
N HIS A 352 17.34 57.54 -0.88
CA HIS A 352 16.96 58.28 -2.08
C HIS A 352 15.61 57.78 -2.61
N GLN A 353 14.63 58.67 -2.59
CA GLN A 353 13.48 58.68 -3.50
C GLN A 353 13.92 59.38 -4.80
N ASP A 354 13.35 58.96 -5.94
CA ASP A 354 12.78 59.81 -7.00
C ASP A 354 12.51 58.92 -8.23
N SER A 355 11.26 58.65 -8.63
CA SER A 355 10.22 59.51 -9.23
C SER A 355 10.27 59.50 -10.76
N HIS A 356 9.21 58.98 -11.42
CA HIS A 356 8.74 59.43 -12.74
C HIS A 356 7.25 59.05 -12.97
N ARG A 357 6.43 60.12 -13.01
CA ARG A 357 5.11 60.31 -13.66
C ARG A 357 5.28 60.26 -15.20
N ILE A 358 4.32 60.11 -16.13
CA ILE A 358 2.85 60.03 -16.25
C ILE A 358 2.57 59.62 -17.73
N HIS A 359 1.52 58.86 -18.03
CA HIS A 359 0.56 59.22 -19.10
C HIS A 359 -0.81 58.57 -18.85
N ARG A 360 -1.87 59.38 -19.01
CA ARG A 360 -3.29 59.08 -18.73
C ARG A 360 -4.04 58.70 -20.02
N GLY A 361 -5.04 57.82 -19.89
CA GLY A 361 -6.09 57.61 -20.90
C GLY A 361 -7.37 56.98 -20.33
N ARG A 362 -8.34 57.86 -20.00
CA ARG A 362 -9.83 57.75 -20.00
C ARG A 362 -10.60 56.65 -19.20
N GLN A 363 -11.34 57.16 -18.19
CA GLN A 363 -12.64 56.84 -17.53
C GLN A 363 -13.70 56.05 -18.35
N ALA A 364 -14.74 55.34 -17.83
CA ALA A 364 -15.45 55.16 -16.52
C ALA A 364 -16.57 54.04 -16.66
N PRO A 365 -17.56 53.79 -15.75
CA PRO A 365 -17.57 53.58 -14.27
C PRO A 365 -18.47 52.40 -13.74
N GLY A 366 -18.39 52.11 -12.42
CA GLY A 366 -19.40 51.41 -11.58
C GLY A 366 -19.01 49.98 -11.15
N HIS A 367 -19.07 49.49 -9.90
CA HIS A 367 -19.81 49.82 -8.68
C HIS A 367 -19.05 49.32 -7.40
N ARG A 368 -19.38 49.98 -6.29
CA ARG A 368 -18.98 49.95 -4.85
C ARG A 368 -18.51 48.63 -4.17
N THR A 369 -17.36 48.77 -3.49
CA THR A 369 -16.96 48.41 -2.09
C THR A 369 -17.88 47.62 -1.16
N LEU A 370 -17.27 46.64 -0.45
CA LEU A 370 -17.31 46.52 1.02
C LEU A 370 -16.14 45.66 1.54
N ARG A 371 -15.21 46.29 2.28
CA ARG A 371 -14.25 45.65 3.20
C ARG A 371 -14.66 46.05 4.62
N HIS A 372 -14.87 45.08 5.50
CA HIS A 372 -14.81 45.19 6.97
C HIS A 372 -14.50 43.77 7.49
N LEU A 373 -13.32 43.55 8.08
CA LEU A 373 -12.99 43.60 9.51
C LEU A 373 -13.26 42.26 10.23
N CYS A 374 -12.19 41.54 10.59
CA CYS A 374 -12.03 41.05 11.95
C CYS A 374 -10.55 40.70 12.22
N ARG A 375 -9.95 41.43 13.18
CA ARG A 375 -8.72 41.10 13.89
C ARG A 375 -9.12 40.72 15.33
N SER A 376 -8.22 39.97 15.99
CA SER A 376 -8.24 39.51 17.40
C SER A 376 -9.13 38.28 17.65
N ASN A 377 -8.78 37.29 18.48
CA ASN A 377 -7.71 37.08 19.46
C ASN A 377 -7.66 35.54 19.69
N SER A 378 -6.49 34.89 19.72
CA SER A 378 -5.73 34.46 20.92
C SER A 378 -5.78 32.95 21.19
N ARG A 379 -4.59 32.32 21.07
CA ARG A 379 -4.00 31.23 21.87
C ARG A 379 -4.91 30.08 22.35
N VAL A 380 -4.65 28.87 21.83
CA VAL A 380 -4.52 27.65 22.67
C VAL A 380 -3.37 26.80 22.12
N SER A 381 -2.40 26.55 23.00
CA SER A 381 -1.24 25.70 22.85
C SER A 381 -1.60 24.23 23.05
N GLY A 382 -1.13 23.35 22.17
CA GLY A 382 -1.21 21.90 22.32
C GLY A 382 -0.16 21.21 21.45
N VAL A 383 1.12 21.33 21.83
CA VAL A 383 2.23 20.63 21.18
C VAL A 383 2.35 19.24 21.84
N GLN A 384 1.86 18.20 21.18
CA GLN A 384 2.21 16.82 21.54
C GLN A 384 3.52 16.43 20.85
N ARG A 385 4.49 16.01 21.68
CA ARG A 385 5.80 15.51 21.27
C ARG A 385 5.65 14.17 20.56
N MET A 386 6.40 14.00 19.47
CA MET A 386 6.67 12.71 18.84
C MET A 386 7.62 11.91 19.74
N GLU A 387 7.19 10.77 20.26
CA GLU A 387 8.08 9.80 20.91
C GLU A 387 8.64 8.82 19.88
N THR A 388 9.95 8.80 19.73
CA THR A 388 10.67 7.71 19.09
C THR A 388 10.75 6.54 20.07
N ALA A 389 10.00 5.46 19.81
CA ALA A 389 10.14 4.21 20.56
C ALA A 389 11.45 3.52 20.14
N SER A 390 12.49 3.65 20.99
CA SER A 390 13.70 2.83 20.92
C SER A 390 13.53 1.61 21.82
N LEU A 391 13.50 0.41 21.23
CA LEU A 391 13.59 -0.85 21.96
C LEU A 391 14.98 -0.95 22.61
N ARG A 392 15.07 -0.72 23.92
CA ARG A 392 16.26 -1.05 24.72
C ARG A 392 16.17 -2.51 25.15
N HIS A 393 17.16 -3.32 24.76
CA HIS A 393 17.37 -4.64 25.34
C HIS A 393 17.77 -4.53 26.83
N PRO A 394 17.32 -5.46 27.70
CA PRO A 394 17.74 -5.50 29.09
C PRO A 394 19.22 -5.90 29.18
N ARG A 395 19.98 -5.11 29.96
CA ARG A 395 21.37 -5.42 30.32
C ARG A 395 21.38 -6.68 31.18
N ARG A 396 22.24 -7.64 30.83
CA ARG A 396 22.61 -8.75 31.71
C ARG A 396 23.38 -8.21 32.91
N GLU A 397 22.83 -8.37 34.11
CA GLU A 397 23.59 -8.27 35.35
C GLU A 397 24.37 -9.58 35.54
N GLY A 398 25.70 -9.46 35.69
CA GLY A 398 26.55 -10.57 36.12
C GLY A 398 26.48 -10.74 37.64
N PRO A 399 26.68 -11.95 38.18
CA PRO A 399 26.50 -12.20 39.60
C PRO A 399 27.68 -11.64 40.41
N SER A 400 27.35 -10.87 41.45
CA SER A 400 28.25 -10.52 42.53
C SER A 400 28.07 -11.49 43.71
N ARG A 401 28.94 -12.49 43.78
CA ARG A 401 29.67 -13.01 44.96
C ARG A 401 30.15 -14.43 44.71
#